data_AF-A0A1M4LI41-F1
#
_entry.id   AF-A0A1M4LI41-F1
#
_cell.length_a   1.000
_cell.length_b   1.000
_cell.length_c   1.000
_cell.angle_alpha   90.00
_cell.angle_beta   90.00
_cell.angle_gamma   90.00
#
_symmetry.space_group_name_H-M   'P 1'
#
loop_
_entity.id
_entity.type
_entity.pdbx_description
1 polymer ?
#
loop_
_entity_poly.entity_id
_entity_poly.type
_entity_poly.pdbx_seq_one_letter_code
_entity_poly.pdbx_strand_id
1 'polypeptide(L)'
;MSAANVYINQQANDLYVVNTNGATLNYWNGTQTGPQGDGQLHGGDGTWTAATGSFNWTNSPGYDLNGAWTNDGFAVFGGAKGLVTVDTSAGAISASGMQFITTGYKLSGGTLALVPTTGSPRQSRSSALAMAALETARSSRRSRRNSPARMAWKRPMAAR
;
A
#
# COMPACT_ATOMS: atom_id res chain seq x y z
N MET A 1 0.09 -2.53 -18.18
CA MET A 1 0.84 -3.76 -18.48
C MET A 1 1.48 -4.18 -17.17
N SER A 2 1.22 -5.41 -16.68
CA SER A 2 1.88 -5.89 -15.45
C SER A 2 3.38 -5.94 -15.71
N ALA A 3 4.19 -5.44 -14.76
CA ALA A 3 5.61 -5.74 -14.75
C ALA A 3 5.78 -7.27 -14.79
N ALA A 4 6.74 -7.75 -15.57
CA ALA A 4 7.08 -9.16 -15.55
C ALA A 4 7.69 -9.48 -14.17
N ASN A 5 6.96 -10.25 -13.37
CA ASN A 5 7.44 -10.75 -12.07
C ASN A 5 8.29 -12.03 -12.24
N VAL A 6 8.58 -12.41 -13.48
CA VAL A 6 9.52 -13.46 -13.84
C VAL A 6 10.63 -12.78 -14.66
N TYR A 7 11.85 -12.87 -14.16
CA TYR A 7 13.03 -12.30 -14.78
C TYR A 7 13.96 -13.41 -15.27
N ILE A 8 14.51 -13.20 -16.46
CA ILE A 8 15.53 -14.04 -17.07
C ILE A 8 16.77 -13.16 -17.20
N ASN A 9 17.83 -13.50 -16.46
CA ASN A 9 19.11 -12.81 -16.55
C ASN A 9 20.18 -13.80 -17.00
N GLN A 10 20.74 -13.54 -18.17
CA GLN A 10 21.85 -14.32 -18.72
C GLN A 10 23.16 -13.64 -18.35
N GLN A 11 24.02 -14.37 -17.64
CA GLN A 11 25.41 -14.02 -17.41
C GLN A 11 26.30 -15.01 -18.17
N ALA A 12 27.59 -14.71 -18.33
CA ALA A 12 28.51 -15.38 -19.26
C ALA A 12 28.24 -16.89 -19.47
N ASN A 13 28.17 -17.67 -18.38
CA ASN A 13 27.90 -19.11 -18.43
C ASN A 13 26.62 -19.54 -17.68
N ASP A 14 25.88 -18.59 -17.09
CA ASP A 14 24.79 -18.89 -16.15
C ASP A 14 23.48 -18.26 -16.58
N LEU A 15 22.40 -19.03 -16.44
CA LEU A 15 21.03 -18.54 -16.59
C LEU A 15 20.35 -18.47 -15.24
N TYR A 16 19.94 -17.27 -14.87
CA TYR A 16 19.12 -17.06 -13.68
C TYR A 16 17.68 -16.81 -14.08
N VAL A 17 16.78 -17.69 -13.61
CA VAL A 17 15.34 -17.53 -13.73
C VAL A 17 14.78 -17.22 -12.34
N VAL A 18 14.33 -15.99 -12.15
CA VAL A 18 13.86 -15.49 -10.85
C VAL A 18 12.38 -15.16 -10.95
N ASN A 19 11.58 -15.66 -10.00
CA ASN A 19 10.17 -15.32 -9.88
C ASN A 19 9.91 -14.59 -8.56
N THR A 20 9.50 -13.33 -8.62
CA THR A 20 9.19 -12.51 -7.46
C THR A 20 7.69 -12.47 -7.13
N ASN A 21 6.85 -13.24 -7.84
CA ASN A 21 5.42 -13.30 -7.56
C ASN A 21 5.15 -13.77 -6.13
N GLY A 22 4.36 -12.99 -5.39
CA GLY A 22 4.00 -13.28 -4.00
C GLY A 22 5.13 -13.03 -3.00
N ALA A 23 6.33 -12.64 -3.45
CA ALA A 23 7.40 -12.22 -2.56
C ALA A 23 7.07 -10.85 -1.95
N THR A 24 7.35 -10.71 -0.66
CA THR A 24 7.34 -9.40 -0.01
C THR A 24 8.75 -8.82 -0.09
N LEU A 25 8.93 -7.81 -0.94
CA LEU A 25 10.20 -7.12 -1.13
C LEU A 25 10.11 -5.75 -0.46
N ASN A 26 10.55 -5.68 0.79
CA ASN A 26 10.35 -4.49 1.62
C ASN A 26 11.58 -4.07 2.43
N TYR A 27 12.74 -4.69 2.17
CA TYR A 27 14.02 -4.28 2.73
C TYR A 27 14.81 -3.49 1.70
N TRP A 28 15.30 -2.31 2.07
CA TRP A 28 16.09 -1.45 1.19
C TRP A 28 17.46 -2.07 0.92
N ASN A 29 17.74 -2.33 -0.36
CA ASN A 29 18.96 -3.01 -0.80
C ASN A 29 19.90 -2.13 -1.66
N GLY A 30 19.69 -0.80 -1.66
CA GLY A 30 20.60 0.15 -2.29
C GLY A 30 20.51 0.18 -3.81
N THR A 31 21.63 0.00 -4.50
CA THR A 31 21.78 0.18 -5.97
C THR A 31 21.87 -1.13 -6.74
N GLN A 32 20.99 -2.10 -6.46
CA GLN A 32 21.01 -3.38 -7.16
C GLN A 32 20.54 -3.21 -8.61
N THR A 33 21.14 -3.99 -9.52
CA THR A 33 20.89 -3.90 -10.96
C THR A 33 20.23 -5.15 -11.55
N GLY A 34 20.04 -6.19 -10.74
CA GLY A 34 19.45 -7.45 -11.17
C GLY A 34 18.51 -8.05 -10.12
N PRO A 35 17.63 -8.98 -10.54
CA PRO A 35 16.61 -9.59 -9.69
C PRO A 35 17.16 -10.68 -8.75
N GLN A 36 18.38 -11.17 -9.01
CA GLN A 36 19.06 -12.09 -8.11
C GLN A 36 19.57 -11.32 -6.90
N GLY A 37 19.18 -11.74 -5.70
CA GLY A 37 19.86 -11.36 -4.46
C GLY A 37 21.10 -12.22 -4.23
N ASP A 38 22.02 -11.72 -3.42
CA ASP A 38 23.27 -12.39 -3.05
C ASP A 38 23.27 -12.92 -1.61
N GLY A 39 22.10 -12.93 -0.98
CA GLY A 39 21.94 -13.39 0.39
C GLY A 39 22.35 -12.37 1.44
N GLN A 40 22.61 -11.11 1.07
CA GLN A 40 23.00 -10.03 1.98
C GLN A 40 22.07 -8.82 1.85
N LEU A 41 21.82 -8.17 2.99
CA LEU A 41 21.18 -6.86 3.01
C LEU A 41 22.25 -5.76 2.91
N HIS A 42 22.36 -5.15 1.74
CA HIS A 42 23.36 -4.12 1.45
C HIS A 42 23.01 -2.78 2.08
N GLY A 43 21.77 -2.31 1.91
CA GLY A 43 21.38 -0.94 2.25
C GLY A 43 22.14 0.10 1.41
N GLY A 44 22.43 1.26 2.00
CA GLY A 44 23.27 2.29 1.40
C GLY A 44 22.51 3.34 0.59
N ASP A 45 23.25 4.04 -0.27
CA ASP A 45 22.68 5.05 -1.17
C ASP A 45 21.78 4.41 -2.24
N GLY A 46 20.90 5.20 -2.84
CA GLY A 46 20.17 4.79 -4.04
C GLY A 46 18.87 5.55 -4.27
N THR A 47 18.09 5.09 -5.24
CA THR A 47 16.84 5.73 -5.64
C THR A 47 15.63 4.86 -5.30
N TRP A 48 14.69 5.40 -4.51
CA TRP A 48 13.39 4.80 -4.28
C TRP A 48 12.41 5.34 -5.32
N THR A 49 12.02 4.49 -6.27
CA THR A 49 11.16 4.84 -7.41
C THR A 49 10.05 3.82 -7.63
N ALA A 50 8.98 4.24 -8.31
CA ALA A 50 7.89 3.39 -8.79
C ALA A 50 8.20 2.79 -10.17
N ALA A 51 9.38 3.10 -10.74
CA ALA A 51 9.79 2.59 -12.04
C ALA A 51 9.81 1.05 -12.04
N THR A 52 9.12 0.47 -13.02
CA THR A 52 9.18 -0.97 -13.28
C THR A 52 10.62 -1.36 -13.65
N GLY A 53 11.13 -2.45 -13.08
CA GLY A 53 12.50 -2.91 -13.34
C GLY A 53 13.55 -2.29 -12.42
N SER A 54 13.16 -1.54 -11.39
CA SER A 54 14.05 -1.30 -10.24
C SER A 54 14.25 -2.59 -9.44
N PHE A 55 15.43 -2.74 -8.84
CA PHE A 55 15.82 -3.92 -8.06
C PHE A 55 16.24 -3.57 -6.63
N ASN A 56 15.93 -2.36 -6.18
CA ASN A 56 16.48 -1.78 -4.95
C ASN A 56 15.82 -2.29 -3.66
N TRP A 57 14.87 -3.23 -3.76
CA TRP A 57 14.17 -3.81 -2.63
C TRP A 57 14.33 -5.32 -2.61
N THR A 58 14.54 -5.89 -1.42
CA THR A 58 14.78 -7.32 -1.22
C THR A 58 13.84 -7.93 -0.17
N ASN A 59 13.78 -9.26 -0.14
CA ASN A 59 13.06 -10.04 0.85
C ASN A 59 13.92 -10.32 2.09
N SER A 60 13.29 -10.76 3.17
CA SER A 60 13.96 -11.21 4.39
C SER A 60 13.34 -12.53 4.86
N PRO A 61 14.11 -13.42 5.52
CA PRO A 61 15.51 -13.27 5.92
C PRO A 61 16.53 -13.69 4.83
N GLY A 62 16.05 -14.12 3.66
CA GLY A 62 16.89 -14.71 2.62
C GLY A 62 17.75 -13.71 1.85
N TYR A 63 17.26 -12.49 1.62
CA TYR A 63 17.91 -11.48 0.77
C TYR A 63 18.37 -12.02 -0.60
N ASP A 64 17.65 -13.01 -1.13
CA ASP A 64 17.96 -13.77 -2.33
C ASP A 64 17.15 -13.30 -3.55
N LEU A 65 16.21 -12.37 -3.34
CA LEU A 65 15.42 -11.73 -4.39
C LEU A 65 15.60 -10.23 -4.34
N ASN A 66 15.72 -9.61 -5.50
CA ASN A 66 15.73 -8.17 -5.68
C ASN A 66 14.58 -7.75 -6.61
N GLY A 67 13.98 -6.59 -6.36
CA GLY A 67 12.86 -6.12 -7.14
C GLY A 67 12.40 -4.70 -6.80
N ALA A 68 11.28 -4.33 -7.41
CA ALA A 68 10.72 -2.99 -7.30
C ALA A 68 9.94 -2.82 -5.99
N TRP A 69 9.79 -1.57 -5.57
CA TRP A 69 8.91 -1.23 -4.46
C TRP A 69 7.45 -1.54 -4.79
N THR A 70 6.73 -2.11 -3.82
CA THR A 70 5.27 -2.18 -3.88
C THR A 70 4.69 -1.12 -2.94
N ASN A 71 3.97 -0.16 -3.53
CA ASN A 71 3.35 0.94 -2.80
C ASN A 71 2.47 0.46 -1.64
N ASP A 72 2.35 1.32 -0.63
CA ASP A 72 1.64 1.08 0.63
C ASP A 72 2.29 0.01 1.54
N GLY A 73 3.41 -0.59 1.12
CA GLY A 73 4.19 -1.51 1.93
C GLY A 73 4.83 -0.87 3.17
N PHE A 74 5.31 -1.69 4.08
CA PHE A 74 6.10 -1.26 5.24
C PHE A 74 7.60 -1.41 4.94
N ALA A 75 8.30 -0.29 4.76
CA ALA A 75 9.70 -0.27 4.33
C ALA A 75 10.67 -0.46 5.50
N VAL A 76 11.72 -1.25 5.29
CA VAL A 76 12.76 -1.53 6.30
C VAL A 76 14.13 -1.15 5.77
N PHE A 77 14.84 -0.27 6.47
CA PHE A 77 16.17 0.21 6.13
C PHE A 77 17.20 -0.38 7.10
N GLY A 78 18.02 -1.30 6.62
CA GLY A 78 19.13 -1.93 7.35
C GLY A 78 20.45 -1.82 6.60
N GLY A 79 21.41 -2.71 6.85
CA GLY A 79 22.69 -2.70 6.13
C GLY A 79 23.49 -1.41 6.33
N ALA A 80 24.24 -0.99 5.31
CA ALA A 80 24.98 0.27 5.32
C ALA A 80 24.03 1.48 5.36
N LYS A 81 24.37 2.54 6.08
CA LYS A 81 23.61 3.81 6.01
C LYS A 81 23.83 4.51 4.67
N GLY A 82 22.87 5.33 4.23
CA GLY A 82 23.04 6.13 3.01
C GLY A 82 21.95 7.17 2.78
N LEU A 83 22.06 7.87 1.66
CA LEU A 83 21.06 8.77 1.10
C LEU A 83 20.13 8.00 0.15
N VAL A 84 18.86 7.90 0.52
CA VAL A 84 17.79 7.37 -0.32
C VAL A 84 17.09 8.56 -0.97
N THR A 85 17.21 8.65 -2.29
CA THR A 85 16.54 9.68 -3.09
C THR A 85 15.19 9.14 -3.56
N VAL A 86 14.10 9.73 -3.08
CA VAL A 86 12.74 9.42 -3.54
C VAL A 86 12.56 10.07 -4.91
N ASP A 87 12.25 9.28 -5.93
CA ASP A 87 11.98 9.73 -7.29
C ASP A 87 10.54 9.36 -7.68
N THR A 88 9.70 10.39 -7.82
CA THR A 88 8.29 10.26 -8.16
C THR A 88 8.02 10.41 -9.67
N SER A 89 9.05 10.48 -10.50
CA SER A 89 8.92 10.68 -11.96
C SER A 89 8.17 9.53 -12.65
N ALA A 90 8.32 8.30 -12.14
CA ALA A 90 7.65 7.11 -12.64
C ALA A 90 6.32 6.78 -11.93
N GLY A 91 5.88 7.61 -10.98
CA GLY A 91 4.68 7.40 -10.20
C GLY A 91 4.82 7.86 -8.75
N ALA A 92 3.69 8.02 -8.07
CA ALA A 92 3.69 8.36 -6.65
C ALA A 92 4.31 7.23 -5.81
N ILE A 93 5.01 7.59 -4.74
CA ILE A 93 5.56 6.66 -3.76
C ILE A 93 4.77 6.78 -2.47
N SER A 94 4.29 5.64 -1.98
CA SER A 94 3.62 5.54 -0.68
C SER A 94 4.17 4.40 0.15
N ALA A 95 4.14 4.58 1.47
CA ALA A 95 4.49 3.56 2.46
C ALA A 95 3.49 3.61 3.62
N SER A 96 3.16 2.44 4.18
CA SER A 96 2.32 2.37 5.38
C SER A 96 3.09 2.62 6.68
N GLY A 97 4.42 2.59 6.59
CA GLY A 97 5.34 2.86 7.68
C GLY A 97 6.77 2.58 7.25
N MET A 98 7.71 2.94 8.11
CA MET A 98 9.14 2.74 7.89
C MET A 98 9.83 2.34 9.19
N GLN A 99 10.80 1.44 9.10
CA GLN A 99 11.72 1.10 10.19
C GLN A 99 13.16 1.33 9.75
N PHE A 100 13.96 1.96 10.60
CA PHE A 100 15.40 2.13 10.39
C PHE A 100 16.15 1.30 11.44
N ILE A 101 16.69 0.17 11.01
CA ILE A 101 17.56 -0.69 11.82
C ILE A 101 18.93 -0.03 11.96
N THR A 102 19.45 0.51 10.86
CA THR A 102 20.72 1.26 10.85
C THR A 102 20.44 2.75 11.05
N THR A 103 21.11 3.38 12.02
CA THR A 103 21.02 4.82 12.23
C THR A 103 21.83 5.60 11.17
N GLY A 104 21.34 6.77 10.76
CA GLY A 104 22.07 7.69 9.90
C GLY A 104 21.67 7.68 8.42
N TYR A 105 20.61 6.94 8.08
CA TYR A 105 19.94 7.10 6.79
C TYR A 105 19.36 8.51 6.63
N LYS A 106 19.38 9.01 5.40
CA LYS A 106 18.69 10.24 5.01
C LYS A 106 17.77 9.95 3.84
N LEU A 107 16.55 10.46 3.89
CA LEU A 107 15.62 10.45 2.77
C LEU A 107 15.50 11.86 2.22
N SER A 108 15.53 12.01 0.90
CA SER A 108 15.40 13.29 0.22
C SER A 108 14.75 13.14 -1.15
N GLY A 109 14.50 14.24 -1.86
CA GLY A 109 13.92 14.22 -3.21
C GLY A 109 12.42 14.47 -3.20
N GLY A 110 11.68 13.64 -3.93
CA GLY A 110 10.24 13.76 -4.12
C GLY A 110 9.40 13.42 -2.88
N THR A 111 8.09 13.60 -3.02
CA THR A 111 7.12 13.35 -1.95
C THR A 111 6.97 11.85 -1.68
N LEU A 112 7.11 11.46 -0.40
CA LEU A 112 6.75 10.14 0.11
C LEU A 112 5.46 10.24 0.92
N ALA A 113 4.40 9.59 0.46
CA ALA A 113 3.11 9.59 1.16
C ALA A 113 3.06 8.50 2.24
N LEU A 114 2.73 8.88 3.47
CA LEU A 114 2.41 7.91 4.53
C LEU A 114 0.91 7.60 4.48
N VAL A 115 0.59 6.33 4.27
CA VAL A 115 -0.80 5.84 4.20
C VAL A 115 -1.12 4.93 5.39
N PRO A 116 -2.39 4.76 5.78
CA PRO A 116 -2.74 3.75 6.77
C PRO A 116 -2.34 2.35 6.28
N THR A 117 -1.83 1.51 7.17
CA THR A 117 -1.66 0.08 6.87
C THR A 117 -3.00 -0.49 6.42
N THR A 118 -3.11 -0.99 5.19
CA THR A 118 -4.26 -1.74 4.68
C THR A 118 -4.29 -3.13 5.33
N GLY A 119 -4.45 -3.15 6.66
CA GLY A 119 -4.18 -4.36 7.43
C GLY A 119 -4.23 -4.16 8.94
N SER A 120 -5.26 -3.51 9.46
CA SER A 120 -5.68 -3.80 10.83
C SER A 120 -6.83 -4.83 10.75
N PRO A 121 -6.63 -6.11 11.17
CA PRO A 121 -7.66 -7.14 11.14
C PRO A 121 -8.94 -6.77 11.91
N ARG A 122 -8.92 -5.68 12.70
CA ARG A 122 -10.04 -5.22 13.51
C ARG A 122 -10.91 -4.13 12.88
N GLN A 123 -10.60 -3.66 11.67
CA GLN A 123 -11.42 -2.64 11.00
C GLN A 123 -11.73 -2.93 9.52
N SER A 124 -11.69 -4.20 9.09
CA SER A 124 -12.32 -4.61 7.81
C SER A 124 -13.85 -4.69 7.93
N ARG A 125 -14.45 -3.61 8.45
CA ARG A 125 -15.86 -3.20 8.31
C ARG A 125 -15.82 -1.69 8.47
N SER A 126 -15.51 -0.94 7.42
CA SER A 126 -16.57 -0.40 6.58
C SER A 126 -15.96 0.13 5.29
N SER A 127 -16.10 -0.63 4.19
CA SER A 127 -15.96 -0.04 2.87
C SER A 127 -17.05 1.02 2.69
N ALA A 128 -16.82 1.96 1.77
CA ALA A 128 -17.66 3.14 1.50
C ALA A 128 -19.16 2.86 1.22
N LEU A 129 -19.60 1.60 1.19
CA LEU A 129 -21.00 1.18 1.17
C LEU A 129 -21.74 1.47 2.51
N ALA A 130 -21.05 1.53 3.64
CA ALA A 130 -21.68 1.78 4.94
C ALA A 130 -22.13 3.25 5.13
N MET A 131 -21.43 4.22 4.52
CA MET A 131 -21.77 5.64 4.65
C MET A 131 -23.02 6.02 3.84
N ALA A 132 -23.25 5.40 2.67
CA ALA A 132 -24.45 5.62 1.87
C ALA A 132 -25.72 5.02 2.52
N ALA A 133 -25.59 3.88 3.19
CA ALA A 133 -26.69 3.22 3.89
C ALA A 133 -27.17 4.03 5.12
N LEU A 134 -26.25 4.67 5.84
CA LEU A 134 -26.58 5.49 7.01
C LEU A 134 -27.26 6.81 6.63
N GLU A 135 -26.86 7.42 5.49
CA GLU A 135 -27.46 8.65 4.98
C GLU A 135 -28.90 8.42 4.45
N THR A 136 -29.12 7.28 3.79
CA THR A 136 -30.45 6.87 3.31
C THR A 136 -31.40 6.53 4.47
N ALA A 137 -30.88 5.93 5.56
CA ALA A 137 -31.66 5.66 6.77
C ALA A 137 -31.99 6.93 7.59
N ARG A 138 -31.09 7.93 7.61
CA ARG A 138 -31.36 9.23 8.27
C ARG A 138 -32.35 10.08 7.48
N SER A 139 -32.24 10.09 6.14
CA SER A 139 -33.18 10.80 5.26
C SER A 139 -34.62 10.27 5.38
N SER A 140 -34.78 8.94 5.40
CA SER A 140 -36.11 8.30 5.54
C SER A 140 -36.76 8.51 6.92
N ARG A 141 -35.99 8.54 8.01
CA ARG A 141 -36.51 8.86 9.36
C ARG A 141 -36.90 10.33 9.52
N ARG A 142 -36.18 11.26 8.89
CA ARG A 142 -36.49 12.69 8.93
C ARG A 142 -37.75 13.04 8.13
N SER A 143 -37.98 12.36 7.00
CA SER A 143 -39.20 12.48 6.19
C SER A 143 -40.46 12.01 6.93
N ARG A 144 -40.41 10.86 7.62
CA ARG A 144 -41.56 10.33 8.39
C ARG A 144 -41.96 11.19 9.59
N ARG A 145 -41.04 11.97 10.16
CA ARG A 145 -41.31 12.82 11.32
C ARG A 145 -42.03 14.13 10.94
N ASN A 146 -42.01 14.52 9.66
CA ASN A 146 -42.57 15.78 9.16
C ASN A 146 -43.86 15.60 8.32
N SER A 147 -44.49 14.42 8.30
CA SER A 147 -45.80 14.24 7.65
C SER A 147 -46.94 14.69 8.59
N PRO A 148 -47.71 15.75 8.27
CA PRO A 148 -48.87 16.12 9.07
C PRO A 148 -50.02 15.14 8.79
N ALA A 149 -50.33 14.27 9.75
CA ALA A 149 -51.47 13.36 9.65
C ALA A 149 -52.77 14.18 9.66
N ARG A 150 -53.48 14.14 8.52
CA ARG A 150 -54.79 14.76 8.30
C ARG A 150 -55.83 14.17 9.26
N MET A 151 -56.48 15.04 10.04
CA MET A 151 -57.74 14.75 10.74
C MET A 151 -58.82 14.38 9.72
N ALA A 152 -59.46 13.23 9.89
CA ALA A 152 -60.73 12.91 9.24
C ALA A 152 -61.64 12.17 10.23
N TRP A 153 -62.78 12.79 10.49
CA TRP A 153 -63.82 12.44 11.46
C TRP A 153 -64.61 11.19 11.09
N LYS A 154 -64.98 10.34 12.07
CA LYS A 154 -66.27 9.61 12.09
C LYS A 154 -66.70 9.27 13.52
N ARG A 155 -67.83 9.82 13.97
CA ARG A 155 -68.71 9.21 14.99
C ARG A 155 -70.16 9.46 14.57
N PRO A 156 -71.00 8.43 14.39
CA PRO A 156 -72.44 8.58 14.50
C PRO A 156 -72.90 8.11 15.88
N MET A 157 -73.76 8.87 16.53
CA MET A 157 -74.62 8.36 17.60
C MET A 157 -76.03 8.85 17.30
N ALA A 158 -76.90 7.92 16.91
CA ALA A 158 -78.33 8.13 16.92
C ALA A 158 -78.87 7.84 18.33
N ALA A 159 -79.78 8.70 18.79
CA ALA A 159 -80.65 8.52 19.96
C ALA A 159 -81.47 7.22 19.82
N ARG A 160 -82.01 6.60 20.86
CA ARG A 160 -82.54 7.09 22.13
C ARG A 160 -82.69 5.90 23.09
#